data_AF-A0AAP4NLX0-F1
#
_entry.id   AF-A0AAP4NLX0-F1
#
_cell.length_a   1.000
_cell.length_b   1.000
_cell.length_c   1.000
_cell.angle_alpha   90.00
_cell.angle_beta   90.00
_cell.angle_gamma   90.00
#
_symmetry.space_group_name_H-M   'P 1'
#
loop_
_entity.id
_entity.type
_entity.pdbx_description
1 polymer ?
#
loop_
_entity_poly.entity_id
_entity_poly.type
_entity_poly.pdbx_seq_one_letter_code
_entity_poly.pdbx_strand_id
1 'polypeptide(L)'
;MRHHRRMPSLFISPLRSLPLLSALLLPPMLAVAQTSPAPASAPAAAVPAAAPAVTPGTGDAWVDQHLADMGSYAQRYPDSFIGEVARYTGTPRGYAQALLQVHGWHAGDIYFACFWAQTLQLSCRDTVRAYSRDHHDGWEGVITRLSVTPETVHMRALRHAIVASYDRWERPITLDALLHRQLRDHAQRLEAARQASEAAEAAAQAGL
;
A
#
# COMPACT_ATOMS: atom_id res chain seq x y z
N MET A 1 -37.01 -22.88 19.58
CA MET A 1 -37.04 -22.23 20.90
C MET A 1 -36.08 -22.93 21.84
N ARG A 2 -34.87 -22.40 22.04
CA ARG A 2 -34.01 -22.71 23.19
C ARG A 2 -33.22 -21.45 23.55
N HIS A 3 -33.13 -21.25 24.85
CA HIS A 3 -32.97 -19.98 25.53
C HIS A 3 -31.55 -19.42 25.49
N HIS A 4 -31.52 -18.09 25.49
CA HIS A 4 -30.39 -17.22 25.80
C HIS A 4 -29.62 -17.64 27.06
N ARG A 5 -28.28 -17.52 27.01
CA ARG A 5 -27.50 -17.08 28.16
C ARG A 5 -26.59 -15.91 27.76
N ARG A 6 -26.86 -14.78 28.44
CA ARG A 6 -26.02 -13.58 28.63
C ARG A 6 -24.63 -14.01 29.17
N MET A 7 -23.53 -13.27 29.01
CA MET A 7 -23.33 -11.91 29.53
C MET A 7 -22.08 -11.22 28.93
N PRO A 8 -22.00 -9.89 29.08
CA PRO A 8 -21.03 -9.01 28.43
C PRO A 8 -19.74 -8.84 29.27
N SER A 9 -18.69 -8.32 28.66
CA SER A 9 -17.54 -7.77 29.39
C SER A 9 -17.11 -6.47 28.73
N LEU A 10 -17.73 -5.38 29.17
CA LEU A 10 -17.28 -4.01 28.98
C LEU A 10 -16.10 -3.78 29.94
N PHE A 11 -14.90 -3.57 29.41
CA PHE A 11 -13.82 -2.97 30.16
C PHE A 11 -13.78 -1.47 29.85
N ILE A 12 -14.29 -0.69 30.81
CA ILE A 12 -14.16 0.76 30.92
C ILE A 12 -13.19 1.01 32.07
N SER A 13 -12.20 1.89 31.87
CA SER A 13 -11.71 2.92 32.82
C SER A 13 -10.22 3.23 32.62
N PRO A 14 -9.70 4.37 33.14
CA PRO A 14 -10.34 5.69 33.18
C PRO A 14 -9.39 6.82 32.74
N LEU A 15 -10.02 7.89 32.25
CA LEU A 15 -9.47 9.23 32.11
C LEU A 15 -8.98 9.74 33.48
N ARG A 16 -7.73 10.22 33.56
CA ARG A 16 -7.20 10.91 34.75
C ARG A 16 -7.20 12.41 34.51
N SER A 17 -8.06 13.10 35.25
CA SER A 17 -8.22 14.55 35.29
C SER A 17 -7.73 15.13 36.62
N LEU A 18 -7.13 16.33 36.53
CA LEU A 18 -7.05 17.42 37.52
C LEU A 18 -6.19 17.23 38.80
N PRO A 19 -5.64 18.30 39.45
CA PRO A 19 -6.29 19.61 39.66
C PRO A 19 -5.43 20.90 39.56
N LEU A 20 -6.17 22.02 39.46
CA LEU A 20 -5.80 23.40 39.83
C LEU A 20 -5.26 23.48 41.27
N LEU A 21 -4.36 24.44 41.54
CA LEU A 21 -4.61 25.50 42.53
C LEU A 21 -3.54 26.62 42.50
N SER A 22 -4.06 27.86 42.42
CA SER A 22 -3.66 29.07 43.16
C SER A 22 -2.21 29.58 43.18
N ALA A 23 -2.02 30.82 42.68
CA ALA A 23 -1.64 31.94 43.56
C ALA A 23 -1.77 33.29 42.83
N LEU A 24 -2.63 34.14 43.37
CA LEU A 24 -2.84 35.54 43.03
C LEU A 24 -1.73 36.38 43.70
N LEU A 25 -0.93 37.14 42.95
CA LEU A 25 -0.12 38.24 43.48
C LEU A 25 0.16 39.25 42.36
N LEU A 26 -0.46 40.43 42.47
CA LEU A 26 -0.21 41.62 41.67
C LEU A 26 0.77 42.52 42.45
N PRO A 27 1.88 42.97 41.84
CA PRO A 27 2.14 44.42 41.79
C PRO A 27 2.98 44.82 40.54
N PRO A 28 3.53 46.05 40.49
CA PRO A 28 3.07 47.19 39.70
C PRO A 28 3.76 47.33 38.33
N MET A 29 3.13 48.09 37.43
CA MET A 29 3.73 48.53 36.18
C MET A 29 5.04 49.30 36.41
N LEU A 30 6.15 48.72 35.95
CA LEU A 30 7.31 49.48 35.50
C LEU A 30 7.49 49.24 34.00
N ALA A 31 7.39 50.32 33.23
CA ALA A 31 7.71 50.34 31.81
C ALA A 31 9.22 50.10 31.64
N VAL A 32 9.58 48.89 31.21
CA VAL A 32 10.90 48.56 30.67
C VAL A 32 10.75 48.39 29.16
N ALA A 33 11.64 49.05 28.42
CA ALA A 33 11.71 48.97 26.96
C ALA A 33 11.85 47.51 26.50
N GLN A 34 10.85 47.03 25.76
CA GLN A 34 10.82 45.68 25.20
C GLN A 34 11.74 45.62 23.97
N THR A 35 12.99 45.19 24.15
CA THR A 35 13.74 44.56 23.06
C THR A 35 13.14 43.17 22.86
N SER A 36 12.39 42.97 21.77
CA SER A 36 11.83 41.68 21.39
C SER A 36 12.94 40.62 21.29
N PRO A 37 12.95 39.56 22.13
CA PRO A 37 13.74 38.38 21.83
C PRO A 37 13.06 37.64 20.69
N ALA A 38 13.82 37.32 19.65
CA ALA A 38 13.38 36.44 18.57
C ALA A 38 12.84 35.12 19.16
N PRO A 39 11.76 34.54 18.61
CA PRO A 39 11.25 33.26 19.07
C PRO A 39 12.34 32.20 18.87
N ALA A 40 12.82 31.63 19.97
CA ALA A 40 13.65 30.44 19.94
C ALA A 40 12.83 29.33 19.27
N SER A 41 13.27 28.89 18.09
CA SER A 41 12.68 27.76 17.39
C SER A 41 12.80 26.53 18.29
N ALA A 42 11.66 26.00 18.76
CA ALA A 42 11.63 24.69 19.40
C ALA A 42 12.22 23.66 18.42
N PRO A 43 13.09 22.73 18.87
CA PRO A 43 13.59 21.69 18.01
C PRO A 43 12.39 20.90 17.48
N ALA A 44 12.23 20.88 16.16
CA ALA A 44 11.25 20.04 15.49
C ALA A 44 11.50 18.60 15.97
N ALA A 45 10.47 17.96 16.53
CA ALA A 45 10.52 16.54 16.84
C ALA A 45 10.90 15.81 15.55
N ALA A 46 12.10 15.22 15.52
CA ALA A 46 12.55 14.43 14.40
C ALA A 46 11.56 13.28 14.21
N VAL A 47 10.79 13.34 13.13
CA VAL A 47 10.01 12.20 12.66
C VAL A 47 11.04 11.07 12.45
N PRO A 48 10.90 9.91 13.10
CA PRO A 48 11.85 8.82 12.90
C PRO A 48 11.92 8.55 11.40
N ALA A 49 13.13 8.63 10.84
CA ALA A 49 13.37 8.28 9.45
C ALA A 49 12.82 6.88 9.23
N ALA A 50 11.87 6.75 8.30
CA ALA A 50 11.37 5.44 7.90
C ALA A 50 12.57 4.58 7.52
N ALA A 51 12.62 3.35 8.03
CA ALA A 51 13.65 2.39 7.64
C ALA A 51 13.75 2.36 6.10
N PRO A 52 14.96 2.30 5.52
CA PRO A 52 15.11 2.26 4.08
C PRO A 52 14.25 1.12 3.53
N ALA A 53 13.33 1.46 2.63
CA ALA A 53 12.50 0.47 1.99
C ALA A 53 13.42 -0.52 1.27
N VAL A 54 13.33 -1.81 1.63
CA VAL A 54 14.01 -2.86 0.88
C VAL A 54 13.52 -2.77 -0.56
N THR A 55 14.44 -2.47 -1.48
CA THR A 55 14.13 -2.39 -2.91
C THR A 55 13.95 -3.80 -3.46
N PRO A 56 12.81 -4.11 -4.11
CA PRO A 56 12.53 -5.47 -4.59
C PRO A 56 13.56 -5.98 -5.62
N GLY A 57 14.20 -5.10 -6.37
CA GLY A 57 15.27 -5.45 -7.29
C GLY A 57 14.75 -6.19 -8.53
N THR A 58 13.76 -5.61 -9.20
CA THR A 58 13.12 -6.19 -10.39
C THR A 58 13.87 -5.94 -11.69
N GLY A 59 14.91 -5.09 -11.65
CA GLY A 59 15.61 -4.58 -12.84
C GLY A 59 14.93 -3.37 -13.49
N ASP A 60 13.77 -2.93 -12.96
CA ASP A 60 13.02 -1.76 -13.43
C ASP A 60 12.79 -0.77 -12.28
N ALA A 61 13.49 0.36 -12.32
CA ALA A 61 13.47 1.35 -11.24
C ALA A 61 12.07 1.94 -10.97
N TRP A 62 11.23 2.08 -12.00
CA TRP A 62 9.86 2.59 -11.81
C TRP A 62 9.00 1.56 -11.08
N VAL A 63 9.14 0.28 -11.43
CA VAL A 63 8.48 -0.83 -10.73
C VAL A 63 8.96 -0.90 -9.28
N ASP A 64 10.28 -0.89 -9.05
CA ASP A 64 10.86 -0.97 -7.71
C ASP A 64 10.40 0.17 -6.80
N GLN A 65 10.36 1.40 -7.32
CA GLN A 65 9.85 2.55 -6.58
C GLN A 65 8.40 2.35 -6.15
N HIS A 66 7.54 1.86 -7.05
CA HIS A 66 6.12 1.71 -6.78
C HIS A 66 5.80 0.51 -5.89
N LEU A 67 6.58 -0.57 -5.97
CA LEU A 67 6.46 -1.70 -5.05
C LEU A 67 6.90 -1.31 -3.63
N ALA A 68 7.95 -0.49 -3.48
CA ALA A 68 8.35 0.04 -2.19
C ALA A 68 7.23 0.90 -1.56
N ASP A 69 6.61 1.77 -2.36
CA ASP A 69 5.48 2.59 -1.91
C ASP A 69 4.22 1.75 -1.61
N MET A 70 3.94 0.69 -2.38
CA MET A 70 2.92 -0.32 -2.02
C MET A 70 3.22 -0.99 -0.67
N GLY A 71 4.49 -1.21 -0.36
CA GLY A 71 4.96 -1.63 0.97
C GLY A 71 4.46 -0.70 2.07
N SER A 72 4.70 0.61 1.93
CA SER A 72 4.23 1.63 2.88
C SER A 72 2.71 1.78 2.91
N TYR A 73 2.02 1.52 1.79
CA TYR A 73 0.57 1.49 1.74
C TYR A 73 0.00 0.30 2.52
N ALA A 74 0.53 -0.90 2.30
CA ALA A 74 0.06 -2.12 2.95
C ALA A 74 0.24 -2.11 4.48
N GLN A 75 1.26 -1.40 4.98
CA GLN A 75 1.42 -1.19 6.43
C GLN A 75 0.25 -0.38 7.03
N ARG A 76 -0.31 0.57 6.28
CA ARG A 76 -1.42 1.42 6.71
C ARG A 76 -2.79 0.80 6.39
N TYR A 77 -2.89 0.09 5.29
CA TYR A 77 -4.14 -0.46 4.74
C TYR A 77 -3.97 -1.94 4.34
N PRO A 78 -3.65 -2.84 5.29
CA PRO A 78 -3.34 -4.23 4.97
C PRO A 78 -4.52 -4.97 4.34
N ASP A 79 -5.74 -4.73 4.82
CA ASP A 79 -6.94 -5.40 4.28
C ASP A 79 -7.26 -5.03 2.84
N SER A 80 -7.01 -3.76 2.46
CA SER A 80 -7.17 -3.26 1.09
C SER A 80 -6.12 -3.86 0.17
N PHE A 81 -4.86 -3.91 0.61
CA PHE A 81 -3.78 -4.57 -0.12
C PHE A 81 -4.05 -6.06 -0.34
N ILE A 82 -4.45 -6.79 0.71
CA ILE A 82 -4.81 -8.20 0.62
C ILE A 82 -6.00 -8.40 -0.34
N GLY A 83 -6.99 -7.51 -0.28
CA GLY A 83 -8.16 -7.53 -1.17
C GLY A 83 -7.78 -7.37 -2.63
N GLU A 84 -6.86 -6.46 -2.92
CA GLU A 84 -6.31 -6.22 -4.25
C GLU A 84 -5.62 -7.46 -4.80
N VAL A 85 -4.63 -8.00 -4.06
CA VAL A 85 -3.89 -9.19 -4.49
C VAL A 85 -4.84 -10.36 -4.71
N ALA A 86 -5.76 -10.61 -3.78
CA ALA A 86 -6.67 -11.74 -3.86
C ALA A 86 -7.65 -11.63 -5.04
N ARG A 87 -8.25 -10.45 -5.24
CA ARG A 87 -9.26 -10.24 -6.28
C ARG A 87 -8.68 -10.30 -7.68
N TYR A 88 -7.53 -9.68 -7.90
CA TYR A 88 -7.02 -9.49 -9.26
C TYR A 88 -6.07 -10.59 -9.74
N THR A 89 -5.48 -11.38 -8.82
CA THR A 89 -4.61 -12.50 -9.18
C THR A 89 -5.25 -13.88 -8.96
N GLY A 90 -6.46 -13.93 -8.38
CA GLY A 90 -7.12 -15.17 -7.98
C GLY A 90 -6.48 -15.86 -6.76
N THR A 91 -5.51 -15.21 -6.11
CA THR A 91 -4.84 -15.74 -4.92
C THR A 91 -5.81 -15.82 -3.74
N PRO A 92 -5.90 -16.93 -2.99
CA PRO A 92 -6.77 -16.99 -1.83
C PRO A 92 -6.43 -15.90 -0.81
N ARG A 93 -7.45 -15.17 -0.32
CA ARG A 93 -7.27 -14.05 0.63
C ARG A 93 -6.43 -14.45 1.85
N GLY A 94 -6.73 -15.62 2.43
CA GLY A 94 -5.98 -16.15 3.58
C GLY A 94 -4.51 -16.48 3.27
N TYR A 95 -4.18 -16.83 2.02
CA TYR A 95 -2.79 -17.06 1.61
C TYR A 95 -2.02 -15.74 1.50
N ALA A 96 -2.59 -14.71 0.88
CA ALA A 96 -1.98 -13.38 0.82
C ALA A 96 -1.80 -12.77 2.23
N GLN A 97 -2.79 -12.96 3.11
CA GLN A 97 -2.68 -12.56 4.51
C GLN A 97 -1.55 -13.31 5.23
N ALA A 98 -1.44 -14.62 5.04
CA ALA A 98 -0.38 -15.41 5.66
C ALA A 98 1.01 -14.94 5.22
N LEU A 99 1.19 -14.62 3.93
CA LEU A 99 2.48 -14.12 3.41
C LEU A 99 2.92 -12.81 4.06
N LEU A 100 1.99 -11.89 4.34
CA LEU A 100 2.31 -10.64 5.05
C LEU A 100 2.81 -10.85 6.49
N GLN A 101 2.57 -12.02 7.08
CA GLN A 101 3.03 -12.37 8.43
C GLN A 101 4.35 -13.14 8.42
N VAL A 102 4.84 -13.56 7.25
CA VAL A 102 6.09 -14.30 7.14
C VAL A 102 7.26 -13.31 7.17
N HIS A 103 8.21 -13.54 8.07
CA HIS A 103 9.43 -12.74 8.15
C HIS A 103 10.20 -12.80 6.81
N GLY A 104 10.67 -11.64 6.33
CA GLY A 104 11.41 -11.52 5.07
C GLY A 104 10.54 -11.31 3.82
N TRP A 105 9.22 -11.38 3.95
CA TRP A 105 8.29 -10.96 2.89
C TRP A 105 7.85 -9.52 3.10
N HIS A 106 8.00 -8.68 2.08
CA HIS A 106 7.39 -7.35 2.05
C HIS A 106 6.15 -7.36 1.16
N ALA A 107 5.22 -6.42 1.38
CA ALA A 107 4.03 -6.34 0.55
C ALA A 107 4.35 -6.09 -0.93
N GLY A 108 5.42 -5.34 -1.23
CA GLY A 108 5.94 -5.20 -2.60
C GLY A 108 6.32 -6.54 -3.23
N ASP A 109 7.00 -7.41 -2.48
CA ASP A 109 7.37 -8.76 -2.94
C ASP A 109 6.13 -9.63 -3.17
N ILE A 110 5.15 -9.57 -2.27
CA ILE A 110 3.90 -10.33 -2.41
C ILE A 110 3.12 -9.87 -3.65
N TYR A 111 3.05 -8.55 -3.87
CA TYR A 111 2.40 -7.98 -5.04
C TYR A 111 3.10 -8.45 -6.32
N PHE A 112 4.42 -8.26 -6.40
CA PHE A 112 5.20 -8.68 -7.57
C PHE A 112 5.04 -10.18 -7.81
N ALA A 113 5.21 -11.03 -6.79
CA ALA A 113 5.10 -12.48 -6.93
C ALA A 113 3.78 -12.90 -7.58
N CYS A 114 2.65 -12.36 -7.10
CA CYS A 114 1.34 -12.76 -7.58
C CYS A 114 0.96 -12.14 -8.93
N PHE A 115 1.21 -10.84 -9.14
CA PHE A 115 0.87 -10.18 -10.40
C PHE A 115 1.80 -10.60 -11.53
N TRP A 116 3.09 -10.79 -11.25
CA TRP A 116 4.03 -11.33 -12.21
C TRP A 116 3.65 -12.75 -12.65
N ALA A 117 3.28 -13.61 -11.70
CA ALA A 117 2.79 -14.96 -11.99
C ALA A 117 1.60 -14.91 -12.97
N GLN A 118 0.64 -14.00 -12.75
CA GLN A 118 -0.50 -13.83 -13.64
C GLN A 118 -0.09 -13.45 -15.06
N THR A 119 0.90 -12.56 -15.23
CA THR A 119 1.40 -12.21 -16.57
C THR A 119 1.99 -13.42 -17.30
N LEU A 120 2.64 -14.33 -16.56
CA LEU A 120 3.28 -15.53 -17.08
C LEU A 120 2.35 -16.76 -17.09
N GLN A 121 1.07 -16.61 -16.72
CA GLN A 121 0.11 -17.72 -16.55
C GLN A 121 0.59 -18.80 -15.54
N LEU A 122 1.39 -18.40 -14.55
CA LEU A 122 1.81 -19.22 -13.42
C LEU A 122 0.91 -18.99 -12.20
N SER A 123 0.93 -19.90 -11.24
CA SER A 123 0.26 -19.65 -9.95
C SER A 123 1.11 -18.71 -9.08
N CYS A 124 0.49 -17.83 -8.29
CA CYS A 124 1.24 -17.01 -7.33
C CYS A 124 2.13 -17.86 -6.40
N ARG A 125 1.64 -19.06 -6.03
CA ARG A 125 2.39 -20.00 -5.19
C ARG A 125 3.69 -20.48 -5.85
N ASP A 126 3.76 -20.59 -7.17
CA ASP A 126 4.98 -21.02 -7.86
C ASP A 126 6.06 -19.94 -7.82
N THR A 127 5.69 -18.69 -8.07
CA THR A 127 6.59 -17.54 -7.96
C THR A 127 7.02 -17.28 -6.52
N VAL A 128 6.10 -17.41 -5.55
CA VAL A 128 6.42 -17.35 -4.10
C VAL A 128 7.41 -18.44 -3.70
N ARG A 129 7.25 -19.66 -4.24
CA ARG A 129 8.19 -20.77 -3.99
C ARG A 129 9.54 -20.51 -4.62
N ALA A 130 9.60 -19.88 -5.80
CA ALA A 130 10.87 -19.51 -6.44
C ALA A 130 11.63 -18.47 -5.61
N TYR A 131 10.95 -17.40 -5.19
CA TYR A 131 11.54 -16.36 -4.34
C TYR A 131 11.98 -16.89 -2.97
N SER A 132 11.14 -17.70 -2.32
CA SER A 132 11.47 -18.30 -1.02
C SER A 132 12.66 -19.27 -1.09
N ARG A 133 12.90 -19.90 -2.25
CA ARG A 133 14.05 -20.80 -2.44
C ARG A 133 15.36 -20.03 -2.50
N ASP A 134 15.37 -18.94 -3.26
CA ASP A 134 16.56 -18.12 -3.45
C ASP A 134 16.19 -16.75 -4.04
N HIS A 135 16.43 -15.67 -3.28
CA HIS A 135 16.16 -14.28 -3.67
C HIS A 135 17.33 -13.32 -3.37
N HIS A 136 18.55 -13.83 -3.17
CA HIS A 136 19.69 -12.96 -2.82
C HIS A 136 19.99 -11.91 -3.91
N ASP A 137 19.76 -12.25 -5.18
CA ASP A 137 19.89 -11.37 -6.33
C ASP A 137 18.64 -10.49 -6.60
N GLY A 138 17.68 -10.47 -5.68
CA GLY A 138 16.39 -9.81 -5.88
C GLY A 138 15.51 -10.50 -6.93
N TRP A 139 14.46 -9.78 -7.36
CA TRP A 139 13.49 -10.30 -8.32
C TRP A 139 14.07 -10.56 -9.70
N GLU A 140 15.06 -9.78 -10.16
CA GLU A 140 15.73 -9.99 -11.45
C GLU A 140 16.34 -11.39 -11.53
N GLY A 141 17.07 -11.83 -10.49
CA GLY A 141 17.57 -13.20 -10.42
C GLY A 141 16.44 -14.22 -10.39
N VAL A 142 15.40 -13.99 -9.59
CA VAL A 142 14.27 -14.92 -9.45
C VAL A 142 13.54 -15.15 -10.77
N ILE A 143 13.28 -14.09 -11.56
CA ILE A 143 12.53 -14.21 -12.81
C ILE A 143 13.29 -15.03 -13.87
N THR A 144 14.64 -14.97 -13.89
CA THR A 144 15.44 -15.77 -14.84
C THR A 144 15.37 -17.27 -14.57
N ARG A 145 15.00 -17.68 -13.35
CA ARG A 145 14.90 -19.08 -12.92
C ARG A 145 13.48 -19.64 -13.04
N LEU A 146 12.51 -18.83 -13.48
CA LEU A 146 11.15 -19.30 -13.71
C LEU A 146 11.08 -20.16 -14.98
N SER A 147 10.04 -21.00 -15.07
CA SER A 147 9.83 -21.90 -16.21
C SER A 147 9.45 -21.19 -17.51
N VAL A 148 9.10 -19.90 -17.43
CA VAL A 148 8.69 -19.08 -18.57
C VAL A 148 9.70 -17.94 -18.71
N THR A 149 10.26 -17.77 -19.91
CA THR A 149 11.18 -16.68 -20.21
C THR A 149 10.42 -15.36 -20.28
N PRO A 150 10.80 -14.35 -19.49
CA PRO A 150 10.08 -13.09 -19.47
C PRO A 150 10.38 -12.23 -20.69
N GLU A 151 9.34 -11.91 -21.44
CA GLU A 151 9.36 -10.93 -22.52
C GLU A 151 8.86 -9.54 -22.08
N THR A 152 9.12 -8.52 -22.92
CA THR A 152 8.73 -7.13 -22.67
C THR A 152 7.23 -6.92 -22.47
N VAL A 153 6.39 -7.79 -23.04
CA VAL A 153 4.93 -7.76 -22.84
C VAL A 153 4.54 -8.03 -21.39
N HIS A 154 5.27 -8.90 -20.69
CA HIS A 154 5.00 -9.23 -19.28
C HIS A 154 5.30 -8.04 -18.38
N MET A 155 6.44 -7.36 -18.60
CA MET A 155 6.76 -6.13 -17.87
C MET A 155 5.77 -5.02 -18.16
N ARG A 156 5.32 -4.87 -19.41
CA ARG A 156 4.25 -3.91 -19.75
C ARG A 156 2.96 -4.24 -19.01
N ALA A 157 2.54 -5.50 -18.98
CA ALA A 157 1.34 -5.94 -18.27
C ALA A 157 1.45 -5.70 -16.76
N LEU A 158 2.60 -5.96 -16.15
CA LEU A 158 2.85 -5.66 -14.74
C LEU A 158 2.73 -4.17 -14.44
N ARG A 159 3.35 -3.30 -15.27
CA ARG A 159 3.24 -1.85 -15.10
C ARG A 159 1.80 -1.37 -15.21
N HIS A 160 1.02 -1.92 -16.14
CA HIS A 160 -0.41 -1.62 -16.27
C HIS A 160 -1.19 -2.06 -15.03
N ALA A 161 -0.90 -3.23 -14.48
CA ALA A 161 -1.51 -3.72 -13.24
C ALA A 161 -1.22 -2.79 -12.05
N ILE A 162 0.03 -2.32 -11.92
CA ILE A 162 0.43 -1.35 -10.89
C ILE A 162 -0.42 -0.08 -11.00
N VAL A 163 -0.54 0.52 -12.20
CA VAL A 163 -1.37 1.71 -12.39
C VAL A 163 -2.83 1.45 -12.00
N ALA A 164 -3.38 0.32 -12.43
CA ALA A 164 -4.76 -0.04 -12.13
C ALA A 164 -5.00 -0.22 -10.61
N SER A 165 -4.03 -0.75 -9.86
CA SER A 165 -4.10 -0.83 -8.40
C SER A 165 -4.08 0.56 -7.76
N TYR A 166 -3.24 1.47 -8.23
CA TYR A 166 -3.19 2.85 -7.72
C TYR A 166 -4.50 3.60 -7.98
N ASP A 167 -5.08 3.45 -9.18
CA ASP A 167 -6.38 4.05 -9.52
C ASP A 167 -7.47 3.55 -8.55
N ARG A 168 -7.52 2.23 -8.26
CA ARG A 168 -8.49 1.63 -7.32
C ARG A 168 -8.30 2.02 -5.86
N TRP A 169 -7.06 2.33 -5.47
CA TRP A 169 -6.77 2.84 -4.14
C TRP A 169 -6.90 4.37 -4.06
N GLU A 170 -7.28 5.03 -5.17
CA GLU A 170 -7.34 6.48 -5.32
C GLU A 170 -6.02 7.17 -4.93
N ARG A 171 -4.91 6.54 -5.31
CA ARG A 171 -3.56 7.00 -4.98
C ARG A 171 -2.92 7.72 -6.15
N PRO A 172 -2.23 8.85 -5.89
CA PRO A 172 -1.48 9.52 -6.95
C PRO A 172 -0.34 8.62 -7.44
N ILE A 173 -0.18 8.57 -8.76
CA ILE A 173 0.89 7.84 -9.43
C ILE A 173 1.49 8.72 -10.53
N THR A 174 2.82 8.77 -10.60
CA THR A 174 3.52 9.47 -11.67
C THR A 174 3.85 8.49 -12.79
N LEU A 175 3.27 8.72 -13.96
CA LEU A 175 3.52 7.91 -15.15
C LEU A 175 4.70 8.47 -15.94
N ASP A 176 5.58 7.59 -16.43
CA ASP A 176 6.53 7.97 -17.46
C ASP A 176 5.83 8.30 -18.80
N ALA A 177 6.58 8.84 -19.76
CA ALA A 177 6.02 9.28 -21.03
C ALA A 177 5.37 8.15 -21.88
N LEU A 178 5.88 6.92 -21.78
CA LEU A 178 5.33 5.77 -22.49
C LEU A 178 4.03 5.31 -21.84
N LEU A 179 4.02 5.14 -20.51
CA LEU A 179 2.81 4.81 -19.75
C LEU A 179 1.74 5.87 -19.90
N HIS A 180 2.10 7.16 -19.86
CA HIS A 180 1.15 8.25 -20.06
C HIS A 180 0.52 8.19 -21.47
N ARG A 181 1.29 7.85 -22.51
CA ARG A 181 0.75 7.66 -23.85
C ARG A 181 -0.19 6.46 -23.95
N GLN A 182 0.14 5.36 -23.28
CA GLN A 182 -0.63 4.11 -23.31
C GLN A 182 -1.91 4.19 -22.50
N LEU A 183 -1.83 4.79 -21.31
CA LEU A 183 -2.86 4.73 -20.28
C LEU A 183 -3.56 6.06 -20.03
N ARG A 184 -3.08 7.17 -20.63
CA ARG A 184 -3.66 8.51 -20.48
C ARG A 184 -3.56 9.06 -19.04
N ASP A 185 -4.24 10.17 -18.75
CA ASP A 185 -4.31 10.73 -17.41
C ASP A 185 -5.33 10.00 -16.50
N HIS A 186 -5.27 10.27 -15.19
CA HIS A 186 -6.10 9.60 -14.19
C HIS A 186 -7.61 9.82 -14.40
N ALA A 187 -8.03 11.03 -14.77
CA ALA A 187 -9.44 11.33 -14.97
C ALA A 187 -10.00 10.57 -16.18
N GLN A 188 -9.22 10.51 -17.27
CA GLN A 188 -9.57 9.73 -18.46
C GLN A 188 -9.65 8.23 -18.16
N ARG A 189 -8.75 7.70 -17.32
CA ARG A 189 -8.81 6.28 -16.91
C ARG A 189 -10.04 5.96 -16.07
N LEU A 190 -10.37 6.81 -15.10
CA LEU A 190 -11.53 6.63 -14.23
C LEU A 190 -12.82 6.65 -15.05
N GLU A 191 -12.93 7.58 -15.99
CA GLU A 191 -14.07 7.67 -16.89
C GLU A 191 -14.18 6.43 -17.79
N ALA A 192 -13.07 5.95 -18.35
CA ALA A 192 -13.06 4.72 -19.13
C ALA A 192 -13.48 3.50 -18.28
N ALA A 193 -13.04 3.42 -17.02
CA ALA A 193 -13.43 2.35 -16.10
C ALA A 193 -14.92 2.39 -15.77
N ARG A 194 -15.49 3.59 -15.57
CA ARG A 194 -16.93 3.79 -15.36
C ARG A 194 -17.73 3.32 -16.57
N GLN A 195 -17.35 3.75 -17.76
CA GLN A 195 -18.00 3.34 -19.01
C GLN A 195 -17.92 1.82 -19.22
N ALA A 196 -16.80 1.19 -18.87
CA ALA A 196 -16.66 -0.26 -18.95
C ALA A 196 -17.57 -0.99 -17.96
N SER A 197 -17.76 -0.48 -16.73
CA SER A 197 -18.70 -1.04 -15.75
C SER A 197 -20.14 -0.92 -16.24
N GLU A 198 -20.53 0.26 -16.73
CA GLU A 198 -21.87 0.51 -17.28
C GLU A 198 -22.16 -0.40 -18.48
N ALA A 199 -21.17 -0.60 -19.36
CA ALA A 199 -21.29 -1.51 -20.49
C ALA A 199 -21.41 -2.98 -20.05
N ALA A 200 -20.65 -3.41 -19.03
CA ALA A 200 -20.75 -4.76 -18.49
C ALA A 200 -22.11 -5.01 -17.80
N GLU A 201 -22.64 -4.03 -17.07
CA GLU A 201 -23.98 -4.09 -16.48
C GLU A 201 -25.07 -4.15 -17.55
N ALA A 202 -24.96 -3.34 -18.60
CA ALA A 202 -25.87 -3.37 -19.73
C ALA A 202 -25.84 -4.73 -20.46
N ALA A 203 -24.65 -5.32 -20.65
CA ALA A 203 -24.50 -6.65 -21.23
C ALA A 203 -25.16 -7.73 -20.36
N ALA A 204 -24.93 -7.69 -19.04
CA ALA A 204 -25.55 -8.61 -18.09
C ALA A 204 -27.09 -8.49 -18.07
N GLN A 205 -27.63 -7.26 -18.16
CA GLN A 205 -29.07 -7.02 -18.27
C GLN A 205 -29.65 -7.49 -19.61
N ALA A 206 -28.87 -7.45 -20.68
CA ALA A 206 -29.24 -7.96 -21.99
C ALA A 206 -29.14 -9.49 -22.13
N GLY A 207 -28.61 -10.18 -21.10
CA GLY A 207 -28.41 -11.64 -21.12
C GLY A 207 -27.28 -12.08 -22.05
N LEU A 208 -26.31 -11.21 -22.30
CA LEU A 208 -25.10 -11.48 -23.10
C LEU A 208 -23.92 -11.95 -22.24
#